data_AF-A0A6N8YLS4-F1
#
_entry.id   AF-A0A6N8YLS4-F1
#
_cell.length_a   1.000
_cell.length_b   1.000
_cell.length_c   1.000
_cell.angle_alpha   90.00
_cell.angle_beta   90.00
_cell.angle_gamma   90.00
#
_symmetry.space_group_name_H-M   'P 1'
#
loop_
_entity.id
_entity.type
_entity.pdbx_description
1 polymer ?
#
loop_
_entity_poly.entity_id
_entity_poly.type
_entity_poly.pdbx_seq_one_letter_code
_entity_poly.pdbx_strand_id
1 'polypeptide(L)'
;MTTEHAHVEEHNHPGPRQYVIIGAILAVITLIEFGVFYLSIDPALMTWIILILSSSKFLLVVGYFMHLKFDDVRFSGLFFAPFLIMVSIAVVLMALFFNLTR
;
A
#
# COMPACT_ATOMS: atom_id res chain seq x y z
N MET A 1 -10.80 -27.50 47.69
CA MET A 1 -9.97 -27.53 46.47
C MET A 1 -10.87 -27.20 45.31
N THR A 2 -11.04 -25.91 45.01
CA THR A 2 -11.86 -25.42 43.90
C THR A 2 -10.90 -24.96 42.81
N THR A 3 -10.90 -25.69 41.71
CA THR A 3 -10.15 -25.39 40.49
C THR A 3 -10.54 -24.01 39.96
N GLU A 4 -9.62 -23.05 40.08
CA GLU A 4 -9.62 -21.82 39.29
C GLU A 4 -9.47 -22.21 37.82
N HIS A 5 -10.60 -22.29 37.12
CA HIS A 5 -10.61 -22.22 35.67
C HIS A 5 -10.28 -20.77 35.29
N ALA A 6 -8.99 -20.52 35.07
CA ALA A 6 -8.52 -19.34 34.38
C ALA A 6 -9.22 -19.27 33.01
N HIS A 7 -10.26 -18.45 32.95
CA HIS A 7 -10.97 -18.11 31.74
C HIS A 7 -9.99 -17.32 30.87
N VAL A 8 -9.27 -18.02 29.99
CA VAL A 8 -8.52 -17.39 28.91
C VAL A 8 -9.56 -16.77 28.01
N GLU A 9 -9.86 -15.49 28.23
CA GLU A 9 -10.67 -14.72 27.31
C GLU A 9 -9.96 -14.66 25.97
N GLU A 10 -10.53 -15.41 25.05
CA GLU A 10 -10.30 -15.41 23.63
C GLU A 10 -10.50 -13.97 23.11
N HIS A 11 -9.39 -13.25 22.95
CA HIS A 11 -9.36 -11.92 22.33
C HIS A 11 -9.73 -12.03 20.85
N ASN A 12 -11.03 -12.13 20.58
CA ASN A 12 -11.65 -12.23 19.26
C ASN A 12 -11.86 -10.85 18.61
N HIS A 13 -10.96 -9.89 18.89
CA HIS A 13 -10.88 -8.62 18.19
C HIS A 13 -9.77 -8.74 17.13
N PRO A 14 -10.01 -8.45 15.83
CA PRO A 14 -8.95 -8.40 14.83
C PRO A 14 -7.90 -7.37 15.27
N GLY A 15 -6.86 -7.87 15.92
CA GLY A 15 -6.06 -7.05 16.81
C GLY A 15 -5.11 -6.11 16.06
N PRO A 16 -4.73 -4.97 16.66
CA PRO A 16 -3.70 -4.04 16.15
C PRO A 16 -2.39 -4.74 15.75
N ARG A 17 -2.15 -5.95 16.27
CA ARG A 17 -1.06 -6.83 15.88
C ARG A 17 -0.95 -7.07 14.37
N GLN A 18 -2.07 -7.21 13.65
CA GLN A 18 -2.03 -7.42 12.20
C GLN A 18 -1.54 -6.17 11.46
N TYR A 19 -2.03 -4.99 11.85
CA TYR A 19 -1.56 -3.70 11.33
C TYR A 19 -0.07 -3.46 11.60
N VAL A 20 0.41 -3.84 12.78
CA VAL A 20 1.84 -3.75 13.13
C VAL A 20 2.69 -4.66 12.24
N ILE A 21 2.24 -5.89 11.95
CA ILE A 21 2.95 -6.81 11.05
C ILE A 21 3.03 -6.22 9.64
N ILE A 22 1.92 -5.69 9.12
CA ILE A 22 1.86 -5.11 7.78
C ILE A 22 2.69 -3.82 7.70
N GLY A 23 2.67 -3.00 8.75
CA GLY A 23 3.54 -1.84 8.91
C GLY A 23 5.02 -2.22 8.89
N ALA A 24 5.40 -3.30 9.57
CA ALA A 24 6.76 -3.82 9.53
C ALA A 24 7.16 -4.29 8.12
N ILE A 25 6.27 -4.97 7.40
CA ILE A 25 6.50 -5.35 5.99
C ILE A 25 6.72 -4.10 5.13
N LEU A 26 5.89 -3.07 5.26
CA LEU A 26 6.04 -1.80 4.54
C LEU A 26 7.38 -1.13 4.85
N ALA A 27 7.82 -1.16 6.11
CA ALA A 27 9.12 -0.63 6.52
C ALA A 27 10.27 -1.40 5.87
N VAL A 28 10.21 -2.74 5.83
CA VAL A 28 11.22 -3.57 5.14
C VAL A 28 11.26 -3.27 3.65
N ILE A 29 10.11 -3.18 2.97
CA ILE A 29 10.08 -2.82 1.55
C ILE A 29 10.70 -1.43 1.34
N THR A 30 10.49 -0.49 2.27
CA THR A 30 11.11 0.84 2.22
C THR A 30 12.62 0.81 2.39
N LEU A 31 13.13 -0.02 3.31
CA LEU A 31 14.56 -0.21 3.47
C LEU A 31 15.19 -0.79 2.20
N ILE A 32 14.53 -1.77 1.58
CA ILE A 32 14.98 -2.39 0.32
C ILE A 32 15.01 -1.36 -0.80
N GLU A 33 13.94 -0.55 -0.93
CA GLU A 33 13.87 0.50 -1.95
C GLU A 33 15.00 1.51 -1.79
N PHE A 34 15.28 1.93 -0.55
CA PHE A 34 16.45 2.76 -0.24
C PHE A 34 17.75 2.06 -0.65
N GLY A 35 17.91 0.77 -0.34
CA GLY A 35 19.06 -0.03 -0.76
C GLY A 35 19.25 -0.03 -2.28
N VAL A 36 18.18 -0.29 -3.04
CA VAL A 36 18.17 -0.30 -4.51
C VAL A 36 18.62 1.04 -5.07
N PHE A 37 18.22 2.17 -4.48
CA PHE A 37 18.70 3.50 -4.87
C PHE A 37 20.20 3.70 -4.67
N TYR A 38 20.82 3.02 -3.71
CA TYR A 38 22.26 3.09 -3.47
C TYR A 38 23.08 2.18 -4.38
N LEU A 39 22.49 1.14 -4.95
CA LEU A 39 23.16 0.32 -5.95
C LEU A 39 23.21 1.07 -7.29
N SER A 40 24.40 1.20 -7.87
CA SER A 40 24.60 1.79 -9.20
C SER A 40 24.16 0.81 -10.31
N ILE A 41 22.87 0.49 -10.34
CA ILE A 41 22.24 -0.36 -11.37
C ILE A 41 21.91 0.49 -12.60
N ASP A 42 21.73 -0.16 -13.74
CA ASP A 42 21.17 0.45 -14.93
C ASP A 42 19.89 1.28 -14.62
N PRO A 43 19.82 2.56 -15.06
CA PRO A 43 18.71 3.46 -14.70
C PRO A 43 17.33 2.96 -15.15
N ALA A 44 17.25 2.23 -16.26
CA ALA A 44 15.97 1.71 -16.74
C ALA A 44 15.49 0.57 -15.85
N LEU A 45 16.38 -0.38 -15.51
CA LEU A 45 16.09 -1.44 -14.54
C LEU A 45 15.73 -0.89 -13.16
N MET A 46 16.46 0.11 -12.69
CA MET A 46 16.18 0.78 -11.41
C MET A 46 14.77 1.37 -11.38
N THR A 47 14.37 2.07 -12.45
CA THR A 47 13.02 2.65 -12.59
C THR A 47 11.93 1.57 -12.48
N TRP A 48 12.06 0.46 -13.21
CA TRP A 48 11.07 -0.62 -13.18
C TRP A 48 10.96 -1.27 -11.79
N ILE A 49 12.09 -1.52 -11.13
CA ILE A 49 12.11 -2.12 -9.79
C ILE A 49 11.41 -1.22 -8.78
N ILE A 50 11.78 0.06 -8.74
CA ILE A 50 11.22 1.03 -7.78
C ILE A 50 9.72 1.22 -8.05
N LEU A 51 9.30 1.26 -9.31
CA LEU A 51 7.89 1.37 -9.68
C LEU A 51 7.07 0.19 -9.12
N ILE A 52 7.57 -1.04 -9.27
CA ILE A 52 6.90 -2.25 -8.76
C ILE A 52 6.86 -2.26 -7.22
N LEU A 53 7.97 -1.92 -6.57
CA LEU A 53 8.05 -1.86 -5.11
C LEU A 53 7.08 -0.81 -4.55
N SER A 54 7.03 0.37 -5.16
CA SER A 54 6.15 1.47 -4.76
C SER A 54 4.67 1.14 -5.00
N SER A 55 4.31 0.57 -6.16
CA SER A 55 2.96 0.06 -6.41
C SER A 55 2.56 -0.99 -5.37
N SER A 56 3.44 -1.92 -5.04
CA SER A 56 3.15 -2.98 -4.06
C SER A 56 2.83 -2.41 -2.68
N LYS A 57 3.57 -1.39 -2.23
CA LYS A 57 3.26 -0.68 -0.97
C LYS A 57 1.91 0.01 -1.03
N PHE A 58 1.61 0.68 -2.14
CA PHE A 58 0.32 1.33 -2.32
C PHE A 58 -0.83 0.33 -2.19
N LEU A 59 -0.73 -0.84 -2.84
CA LEU A 59 -1.75 -1.90 -2.71
C LEU A 59 -1.87 -2.43 -1.28
N LEU A 60 -0.75 -2.60 -0.56
CA LEU A 60 -0.76 -3.03 0.84
C LEU A 60 -1.43 -1.99 1.75
N VAL A 61 -1.11 -0.71 1.58
CA VAL A 61 -1.70 0.39 2.35
C VAL A 61 -3.19 0.51 2.06
N VAL A 62 -3.59 0.50 0.79
CA VAL A 62 -4.99 0.61 0.39
C VAL A 62 -5.78 -0.61 0.86
N GLY A 63 -5.25 -1.82 0.70
CA GLY A 63 -5.95 -3.05 1.10
C GLY A 63 -6.08 -3.21 2.61
N TYR A 64 -5.02 -2.94 3.38
CA TYR A 64 -5.00 -3.21 4.82
C TYR A 64 -5.17 -1.97 5.69
N PHE A 65 -4.47 -0.86 5.41
CA PHE A 65 -4.54 0.35 6.24
C PHE A 65 -5.76 1.22 5.96
N MET A 66 -6.28 1.24 4.72
CA MET A 66 -7.53 1.91 4.39
C MET A 66 -8.77 1.02 4.60
N HIS A 67 -8.62 -0.11 5.31
CA HIS A 67 -9.68 -1.05 5.65
C HIS A 67 -10.44 -1.71 4.47
N LEU A 68 -10.14 -1.39 3.21
CA LEU A 68 -10.86 -1.92 2.03
C LEU A 68 -10.99 -3.44 1.97
N LYS A 69 -10.02 -4.20 2.52
CA LYS A 69 -10.09 -5.68 2.54
C LYS A 69 -11.05 -6.23 3.61
N PHE A 70 -11.34 -5.45 4.65
CA PHE A 70 -12.21 -5.83 5.77
C PHE A 70 -13.55 -5.11 5.77
N ASP A 71 -13.74 -4.17 4.84
CA ASP A 71 -14.91 -3.30 4.77
C ASP A 71 -15.72 -3.53 3.48
N ASP A 72 -16.92 -2.99 3.41
CA ASP A 72 -17.83 -3.16 2.28
C ASP A 72 -17.25 -2.56 0.98
N VAL A 73 -17.59 -3.18 -0.17
CA VAL A 73 -17.14 -2.77 -1.53
C VAL A 73 -17.44 -1.31 -1.89
N ARG A 74 -18.34 -0.66 -1.12
CA ARG A 74 -18.69 0.75 -1.25
C ARG A 74 -17.52 1.67 -0.88
N PHE A 75 -16.72 1.30 0.12
CA PHE A 75 -15.51 2.05 0.51
C PHE A 75 -14.40 1.88 -0.53
N SER A 76 -14.30 0.71 -1.17
CA SER A 76 -13.45 0.52 -2.35
C SER A 76 -13.83 1.48 -3.49
N GLY A 77 -15.13 1.61 -3.79
CA GLY A 77 -15.62 2.54 -4.80
C GLY A 77 -15.31 4.00 -4.49
N LEU A 78 -15.44 4.41 -3.22
CA LEU A 78 -15.16 5.77 -2.77
C LEU A 78 -13.66 6.13 -2.87
N PHE A 79 -12.76 5.16 -2.72
CA PHE A 79 -11.32 5.36 -2.94
C PHE A 79 -10.97 5.38 -4.43
N PHE A 80 -11.54 4.46 -5.21
CA PHE A 80 -11.19 4.30 -6.62
C PHE A 80 -11.70 5.43 -7.51
N ALA A 81 -12.86 6.04 -7.17
CA ALA A 81 -13.43 7.14 -7.93
C ALA A 81 -12.50 8.38 -8.02
N PRO A 82 -12.04 8.98 -6.90
CA PRO A 82 -11.09 10.09 -6.95
C PRO A 82 -9.71 9.65 -7.47
N PHE A 83 -9.27 8.42 -7.20
CA PHE A 83 -8.02 7.88 -7.76
C PHE A 83 -8.04 7.86 -9.30
N LEU A 84 -9.14 7.39 -9.89
CA LEU A 84 -9.29 7.32 -11.34
C LEU A 84 -9.38 8.71 -11.98
N ILE A 85 -10.04 9.66 -11.30
CA ILE A 85 -10.05 11.08 -11.70
C ILE A 85 -8.63 11.68 -11.64
N MET A 86 -7.87 11.41 -10.57
CA MET A 86 -6.49 11.88 -10.44
C MET A 86 -5.61 11.37 -11.59
N VAL A 87 -5.67 10.05 -11.87
CA VAL A 87 -4.89 9.44 -12.96
C VAL A 87 -5.32 9.99 -14.31
N SER A 88 -6.62 10.15 -14.56
CA SER A 88 -7.10 10.66 -15.85
C SER A 88 -6.63 12.10 -16.10
N ILE A 89 -6.71 12.97 -15.08
CA ILE A 89 -6.21 14.35 -15.16
C ILE A 89 -4.69 14.35 -15.42
N ALA A 90 -3.92 13.53 -14.70
CA ALA A 90 -2.48 13.45 -14.90
C ALA A 90 -2.11 13.04 -16.35
N VAL A 91 -2.81 12.04 -16.90
CA VAL A 91 -2.62 11.58 -18.29
C VAL A 91 -3.03 12.66 -19.29
N VAL A 92 -4.18 13.32 -19.09
CA VAL A 92 -4.66 14.39 -19.98
C VAL A 92 -3.69 15.57 -19.99
N LEU A 93 -3.19 15.99 -18.82
CA LEU A 93 -2.20 17.07 -18.73
C LEU A 93 -0.88 16.67 -19.41
N MET A 94 -0.38 15.46 -19.15
CA MET A 94 0.82 14.95 -19.82
C MET A 94 0.65 14.98 -21.34
N ALA A 95 -0.48 14.49 -21.86
CA ALA A 95 -0.78 14.49 -23.29
C ALA A 95 -0.92 15.91 -23.87
N LEU A 96 -1.57 16.82 -23.14
CA LEU A 96 -1.75 18.22 -23.54
C LEU A 96 -0.40 18.93 -23.65
N PHE A 97 0.43 18.88 -22.61
CA PHE A 97 1.75 19.52 -22.63
C PHE A 97 2.68 18.88 -23.65
N PHE A 98 2.62 17.55 -23.83
CA PHE A 98 3.41 16.87 -24.85
C PHE A 98 3.01 17.27 -26.27
N ASN A 99 1.71 17.46 -26.53
CA ASN A 99 1.22 17.92 -27.82
C ASN A 99 1.50 19.42 -28.06
N LEU A 100 1.37 20.24 -27.02
CA LEU A 100 1.56 21.69 -27.07
C LEU A 100 3.03 22.13 -27.15
N THR A 101 3.95 21.33 -26.59
CA THR A 101 5.40 21.63 -26.57
C THR A 101 6.13 21.09 -27.81
N ARG A 102 5.43 20.38 -28.70
CA ARG A 102 5.94 19.97 -30.01
C ARG A 102 5.63 21.02 -31.08
#